data_AF-A0A7Z9JDM3-F1
#
_entry.id   AF-A0A7Z9JDM3-F1
#
_cell.length_a   1.000
_cell.length_b   1.000
_cell.length_c   1.000
_cell.angle_alpha   90.00
_cell.angle_beta   90.00
_cell.angle_gamma   90.00
#
_symmetry.space_group_name_H-M   'P 1'
#
loop_
_entity.id
_entity.type
_entity.pdbx_description
1 polymer ?
#
loop_
_entity_poly.entity_id
_entity_poly.type
_entity_poly.pdbx_seq_one_letter_code
_entity_poly.pdbx_strand_id
1 'polypeptide(L)'
;RLSAGKIPSSLAMMMQDCGQSSFADVITVRCGCRDKNPCKHAAAALFLTAQRLLAFPLSYFELKGTDKDDLLIKLRQARTLEAKGEARAHASIREDDLPDLPPLEECLEDFWRSPHSTKDADRAPMPTHLPHTLLRRLGISPMDGKFPMAGLLETIYDDVSTSAREQRRDS
;
A
#
# COMPACT_ATOMS: atom_id res chain seq x y z
N ARG A 1 4.92 6.21 -1.08
CA ARG A 1 4.94 7.69 -0.94
C ARG A 1 3.59 8.20 -1.44
N LEU A 2 2.76 8.83 -0.60
CA LEU A 2 1.64 9.64 -1.09
C LEU A 2 2.24 10.85 -1.79
N SER A 3 2.50 10.69 -3.08
CA SER A 3 3.31 11.57 -3.91
C SER A 3 2.56 12.86 -4.24
N ALA A 4 3.26 13.98 -4.10
CA ALA A 4 2.89 15.35 -4.50
C ALA A 4 2.05 16.21 -3.53
N GLY A 5 1.73 15.76 -2.30
CA GLY A 5 1.05 16.63 -1.32
C GLY A 5 -0.36 17.08 -1.75
N LYS A 6 -0.90 16.47 -2.81
CA LYS A 6 -2.29 16.63 -3.23
C LYS A 6 -3.09 15.47 -2.66
N ILE A 7 -4.13 15.78 -1.90
CA ILE A 7 -5.11 14.80 -1.45
C ILE A 7 -5.90 14.36 -2.71
N PRO A 8 -5.93 13.07 -3.05
CA PRO A 8 -6.77 12.58 -4.15
C PRO A 8 -8.23 12.95 -3.87
N SER A 9 -8.96 13.42 -4.90
CA SER A 9 -10.37 13.80 -4.76
C SER A 9 -11.24 12.65 -4.25
N SER A 10 -10.90 11.41 -4.62
CA SER A 10 -11.54 10.21 -4.10
C SER A 10 -11.43 10.09 -2.57
N LEU A 11 -10.28 10.43 -2.00
CA LEU A 11 -10.07 10.37 -0.55
C LEU A 11 -10.86 11.44 0.20
N ALA A 12 -10.94 12.66 -0.37
CA ALA A 12 -11.74 13.74 0.22
C ALA A 12 -13.24 13.39 0.25
N MET A 13 -13.74 12.76 -0.83
CA MET A 13 -15.12 12.32 -0.93
C MET A 13 -15.42 11.18 0.06
N MET A 14 -14.53 10.19 0.17
CA MET A 14 -14.65 9.12 1.17
C MET A 14 -14.68 9.64 2.62
N MET A 15 -13.90 10.68 2.93
CA MET A 15 -13.93 11.30 4.27
C MET A 15 -15.30 11.94 4.55
N GLN A 16 -15.89 12.63 3.57
CA GLN A 16 -17.24 13.18 3.70
C GLN A 16 -18.30 12.09 3.88
N ASP A 17 -18.22 11.00 3.12
CA ASP A 17 -19.14 9.86 3.25
C ASP A 17 -19.05 9.21 4.64
N CYS A 18 -17.85 9.22 5.24
CA CYS A 18 -17.60 8.77 6.61
C CYS A 18 -18.00 9.82 7.69
N GLY A 19 -18.70 10.89 7.31
CA GLY A 19 -19.14 11.96 8.21
C GLY A 19 -18.00 12.81 8.77
N GLN A 20 -16.80 12.74 8.20
CA GLN A 20 -15.66 13.57 8.62
C GLN A 20 -15.71 14.91 7.90
N SER A 21 -15.87 15.99 8.66
CA SER A 21 -15.83 17.35 8.13
C SER A 21 -14.41 17.81 7.83
N SER A 22 -14.29 18.79 6.93
CA SER A 22 -13.02 19.47 6.68
C SER A 22 -12.50 20.07 7.98
N PHE A 23 -11.22 19.82 8.29
CA PHE A 23 -10.56 20.36 9.48
C PHE A 23 -10.61 21.88 9.54
N ALA A 24 -10.61 22.56 8.39
CA ALA A 24 -10.59 24.02 8.30
C ALA A 24 -11.76 24.69 9.02
N ASP A 25 -12.94 24.07 9.04
CA ASP A 25 -14.15 24.66 9.62
C ASP A 25 -14.19 24.55 11.16
N VAL A 26 -13.32 23.73 11.75
CA VAL A 26 -13.30 23.46 13.20
C VAL A 26 -12.26 24.32 13.94
N ILE A 27 -11.27 24.88 13.22
CA ILE A 27 -10.19 25.63 13.84
C ILE A 27 -10.67 27.05 14.16
N THR A 28 -10.70 27.39 15.44
CA THR A 28 -10.88 28.77 15.88
C THR A 28 -9.54 29.35 16.30
N VAL A 29 -9.06 30.36 15.57
CA VAL A 29 -7.82 31.06 15.93
C VAL A 29 -8.17 32.36 16.64
N ARG A 30 -7.71 32.49 17.87
CA ARG A 30 -7.86 33.69 18.68
C ARG A 30 -6.52 34.41 18.77
N CYS A 31 -6.49 35.66 18.33
CA CYS A 31 -5.35 36.54 18.52
C CYS A 31 -5.74 37.67 19.49
N GLY A 32 -4.86 37.99 20.43
CA GLY A 32 -5.05 39.09 21.38
C GLY A 32 -4.64 40.48 20.86
N CYS A 33 -4.37 40.63 19.56
CA CYS A 33 -3.99 41.92 18.99
C CYS A 33 -5.20 42.86 18.81
N ARG A 34 -4.94 44.15 18.63
CA ARG A 34 -5.97 45.19 18.41
C ARG A 34 -6.56 45.23 16.99
N ASP A 35 -6.06 44.41 16.06
CA ASP A 35 -6.54 44.39 14.68
C ASP A 35 -7.86 43.62 14.52
N LYS A 36 -8.61 43.94 13.45
CA LYS A 36 -9.82 43.17 13.07
C LYS A 36 -9.45 41.71 12.76
N ASN A 37 -10.27 40.78 13.25
CA ASN A 37 -10.11 39.36 12.97
C ASN A 37 -10.81 38.96 11.65
N PRO A 38 -10.19 38.09 10.81
CA PRO A 38 -8.87 37.48 11.00
C PRO A 38 -7.73 38.48 10.75
N CYS A 39 -6.87 38.68 11.75
CA CYS A 39 -5.70 39.55 11.65
C CYS A 39 -4.54 38.82 10.96
N LYS A 40 -3.51 39.56 10.53
CA LYS A 40 -2.32 38.98 9.91
C LYS A 40 -1.62 37.92 10.77
N HIS A 41 -1.68 38.05 12.09
CA HIS A 41 -1.09 37.07 13.01
C HIS A 41 -1.90 35.77 13.03
N ALA A 42 -3.23 35.86 13.05
CA ALA A 42 -4.10 34.70 12.97
C ALA A 42 -3.91 33.97 11.62
N ALA A 43 -3.81 34.73 10.52
CA ALA A 43 -3.51 34.18 9.20
C ALA A 43 -2.12 33.51 9.14
N ALA A 44 -1.08 34.15 9.68
CA ALA A 44 0.27 33.60 9.73
C ALA A 44 0.33 32.33 10.59
N ALA A 45 -0.33 32.32 11.75
CA ALA A 45 -0.43 31.14 12.61
C ALA A 45 -1.13 29.98 11.88
N LEU A 46 -2.27 30.24 11.22
CA LEU A 46 -2.97 29.25 10.40
C LEU A 46 -2.07 28.69 9.30
N PHE A 47 -1.36 29.56 8.59
CA PHE A 47 -0.44 29.16 7.53
C PHE A 47 0.67 28.24 8.04
N LEU A 48 1.32 28.61 9.15
CA LEU A 48 2.36 27.80 9.77
C LEU A 48 1.83 26.45 10.27
N THR A 49 0.62 26.43 10.85
CA THR A 49 -0.02 25.16 11.26
C THR A 49 -0.33 24.27 10.07
N ALA A 50 -0.86 24.82 8.97
CA ALA A 50 -1.12 24.07 7.74
C ALA A 50 0.17 23.49 7.17
N GLN A 51 1.25 24.28 7.12
CA GLN A 51 2.56 23.81 6.67
C GLN A 51 3.10 22.66 7.53
N ARG A 52 2.93 22.75 8.85
CA ARG A 52 3.35 21.69 9.78
C ARG A 52 2.54 20.40 9.58
N LEU A 53 1.23 20.50 9.38
CA LEU A 53 0.36 19.35 9.13
C LEU A 53 0.65 18.68 7.78
N LEU A 54 1.02 19.46 6.76
CA LEU A 54 1.47 18.90 5.48
C LEU A 54 2.77 18.10 5.62
N ALA A 55 3.70 18.56 6.46
CA ALA A 55 4.94 17.85 6.73
C ALA A 55 4.73 16.62 7.64
N PHE A 56 3.81 16.69 8.60
CA PHE A 56 3.51 15.64 9.57
C PHE A 56 2.00 15.34 9.62
N PRO A 57 1.47 14.54 8.68
CA PRO A 57 0.02 14.33 8.56
C PRO A 57 -0.61 13.65 9.77
N LEU A 58 0.14 12.80 10.47
CA LEU A 58 -0.37 12.05 11.62
C LEU A 58 -0.63 12.94 12.85
N SER A 59 0.05 14.08 12.96
CA SER A 59 -0.20 15.06 14.03
C SER A 59 -1.61 15.64 13.99
N TYR A 60 -2.33 15.51 12.86
CA TYR A 60 -3.75 15.81 12.80
C TYR A 60 -4.58 14.98 13.78
N PHE A 61 -4.29 13.68 13.91
CA PHE A 61 -5.02 12.79 14.81
C PHE A 61 -4.72 13.09 16.27
N GLU A 62 -3.48 13.46 16.57
CA GLU A 62 -3.06 13.93 17.89
C GLU A 62 -3.86 15.17 18.31
N LEU A 63 -4.04 16.14 17.39
CA LEU A 63 -4.90 17.32 17.62
C LEU A 63 -6.37 16.96 17.85
N LYS A 64 -6.84 15.81 17.33
CA LYS A 64 -8.17 15.25 17.59
C LYS A 64 -8.23 14.38 18.86
N GLY A 65 -7.13 14.29 19.61
CA GLY A 65 -7.04 13.50 20.84
C GLY A 65 -6.84 12.01 20.60
N THR A 66 -6.44 11.59 19.41
CA THR A 66 -6.06 10.21 19.10
C THR A 66 -4.56 10.12 18.88
N ASP A 67 -3.87 9.41 19.77
CA ASP A 67 -2.44 9.19 19.61
C ASP A 67 -2.13 8.32 18.37
N LYS A 68 -0.93 8.48 17.84
CA LYS A 68 -0.46 7.74 16.67
C LYS A 68 -0.49 6.23 16.90
N ASP A 69 -0.03 5.74 18.04
CA ASP A 69 0.08 4.31 18.29
C ASP A 69 -1.32 3.69 18.45
N ASP A 70 -2.22 4.40 19.13
CA ASP A 70 -3.63 4.05 19.24
C ASP A 70 -4.32 3.99 17.88
N LEU A 71 -4.06 4.97 17.00
CA LEU A 71 -4.58 4.97 15.63
C LEU A 71 -4.09 3.74 14.86
N LEU A 72 -2.80 3.42 14.96
CA LEU A 72 -2.22 2.26 14.28
C LEU A 72 -2.81 0.95 14.80
N ILE A 73 -3.03 0.83 16.10
CA ILE A 73 -3.71 -0.32 16.71
C ILE A 73 -5.13 -0.45 16.16
N LYS A 74 -5.92 0.64 16.17
CA LYS A 74 -7.29 0.66 15.63
C LYS A 74 -7.34 0.30 14.15
N LEU A 75 -6.42 0.80 13.33
CA LEU A 75 -6.32 0.46 11.91
C LEU A 75 -5.95 -0.99 11.66
N ARG A 76 -5.07 -1.58 12.50
CA ARG A 76 -4.75 -3.01 12.43
C ARG A 76 -5.97 -3.84 12.81
N GLN A 77 -6.65 -3.48 13.90
CA GLN A 77 -7.88 -4.15 14.36
C GLN A 77 -8.99 -4.07 13.29
N ALA A 78 -9.23 -2.89 12.72
CA ALA A 78 -10.22 -2.70 11.65
C ALA A 78 -9.92 -3.61 10.45
N ARG A 79 -8.67 -3.65 9.98
CA ARG A 79 -8.25 -4.58 8.91
C ARG A 79 -8.46 -6.05 9.28
N THR A 80 -8.19 -6.43 10.52
CA THR A 80 -8.45 -7.82 10.97
C THR A 80 -9.93 -8.15 11.12
N LEU A 81 -10.78 -7.17 11.42
CA LEU A 81 -12.23 -7.35 11.51
C LEU A 81 -12.88 -7.40 10.13
N GLU A 82 -12.45 -6.55 9.20
CA GLU A 82 -12.84 -6.58 7.80
C GLU A 82 -12.38 -7.88 7.11
N ALA A 83 -11.24 -8.42 7.52
CA ALA A 83 -10.76 -9.74 7.15
C ALA A 83 -11.61 -10.92 7.67
N LYS A 84 -12.49 -10.71 8.67
CA LYS A 84 -13.44 -11.76 9.11
C LYS A 84 -14.65 -11.90 8.19
N GLY A 85 -14.90 -10.92 7.31
CA GLY A 85 -16.04 -10.91 6.38
C GLY A 85 -15.80 -11.66 5.08
N GLU A 86 -14.60 -11.55 4.49
CA GLU A 86 -14.27 -12.19 3.19
C GLU A 86 -12.79 -12.07 2.80
N ALA A 87 -12.03 -11.12 3.38
CA ALA A 87 -10.61 -11.02 3.13
C ALA A 87 -9.81 -12.01 4.01
N ARG A 88 -9.69 -13.26 3.55
CA ARG A 88 -8.63 -14.15 4.07
C ARG A 88 -7.31 -13.40 3.95
N ALA A 89 -6.67 -13.10 5.08
CA ALA A 89 -5.26 -12.74 5.08
C ALA A 89 -4.55 -13.78 4.19
N HIS A 90 -3.82 -13.27 3.19
CA HIS A 90 -3.14 -14.08 2.19
C HIS A 90 -2.48 -15.28 2.87
N ALA A 91 -2.67 -16.48 2.29
CA ALA A 91 -2.02 -17.67 2.81
C ALA A 91 -0.55 -17.32 3.06
N SER A 92 -0.15 -17.34 4.34
CA SER A 92 1.24 -17.21 4.73
C SER A 92 2.01 -18.20 3.87
N ILE A 93 3.02 -17.71 3.14
CA ILE A 93 3.95 -18.60 2.45
C ILE A 93 4.41 -19.60 3.52
N ARG A 94 4.20 -20.90 3.27
CA ARG A 94 4.62 -21.92 4.23
C ARG A 94 6.13 -21.79 4.35
N GLU A 95 6.66 -21.88 5.57
CA GLU A 95 8.12 -21.84 5.79
C GLU A 95 8.83 -22.92 4.97
N ASP A 96 8.15 -24.05 4.73
CA ASP A 96 8.59 -25.15 3.84
C ASP A 96 8.85 -24.74 2.38
N ASP A 97 8.23 -23.65 1.89
CA ASP A 97 8.30 -23.21 0.50
C ASP A 97 9.33 -22.07 0.27
N LEU A 98 10.02 -21.62 1.32
CA LEU A 98 11.05 -20.58 1.19
C LEU A 98 12.36 -21.19 0.70
N PRO A 99 12.95 -20.67 -0.38
CA PRO A 99 14.28 -21.09 -0.78
C PRO A 99 15.28 -20.75 0.32
N ASP A 100 16.24 -21.66 0.55
CA ASP A 100 17.33 -21.42 1.49
C ASP A 100 18.23 -20.33 0.91
N LEU A 101 18.18 -19.15 1.50
CA LEU A 101 18.88 -17.96 1.05
C LEU A 101 19.88 -17.51 2.12
N PRO A 102 21.08 -17.05 1.73
CA PRO A 102 22.03 -16.50 2.69
C PRO A 102 21.43 -15.28 3.42
N PRO A 103 21.90 -14.99 4.66
CA PRO A 103 21.48 -13.81 5.40
C PRO A 103 21.64 -12.53 4.59
N LEU A 104 20.72 -11.56 4.79
CA LEU A 104 20.73 -10.30 4.04
C LEU A 104 22.05 -9.54 4.24
N GLU A 105 22.61 -9.60 5.44
CA GLU A 105 23.86 -8.95 5.84
C GLU A 105 25.04 -9.38 4.97
N GLU A 106 25.07 -10.64 4.52
CA GLU A 106 26.13 -11.18 3.64
C GLU A 106 25.93 -10.77 2.18
N CYS A 107 24.74 -10.29 1.82
CA CYS A 107 24.38 -9.92 0.45
C CYS A 107 24.42 -8.40 0.19
N LEU A 108 24.68 -7.56 1.21
CA LEU A 108 24.53 -6.10 1.09
C LEU A 108 25.45 -5.48 0.04
N GLU A 109 26.68 -5.98 -0.10
CA GLU A 109 27.67 -5.43 -1.03
C GLU A 109 27.27 -5.64 -2.50
N ASP A 110 26.69 -6.80 -2.80
CA ASP A 110 26.28 -7.21 -4.14
C ASP A 110 24.78 -7.08 -4.38
N PHE A 111 23.98 -6.60 -3.41
CA PHE A 111 22.52 -6.51 -3.51
C PHE A 111 22.05 -5.75 -4.77
N TRP A 112 22.78 -4.68 -5.14
CA TRP A 112 22.46 -3.86 -6.30
C TRP A 112 23.14 -4.34 -7.59
N ARG A 113 23.95 -5.39 -7.53
CA ARG A 113 24.68 -5.95 -8.67
C ARG A 113 23.97 -7.23 -9.08
N SER A 114 23.72 -7.38 -10.38
CA SER A 114 23.28 -8.68 -10.89
C SER A 114 24.52 -9.58 -11.00
N PRO A 115 24.62 -10.68 -10.25
CA PRO A 115 25.77 -11.60 -10.36
C PRO A 115 25.79 -12.34 -11.70
N HIS A 116 24.68 -12.31 -12.44
CA HIS A 116 24.53 -12.95 -13.74
C HIS A 116 24.37 -11.89 -14.84
N SER A 117 24.93 -12.15 -16.02
CA SER A 117 24.60 -11.32 -17.18
C SER A 117 23.11 -11.51 -17.54
N THR A 118 22.49 -10.53 -18.19
CA THR A 118 21.09 -10.65 -18.63
C THR A 118 20.87 -11.89 -19.50
N LYS A 119 21.87 -12.30 -20.28
CA LYS A 119 21.84 -13.52 -21.09
C LYS A 119 21.87 -14.80 -20.25
N ASP A 120 22.59 -14.80 -19.13
CA ASP A 120 22.65 -15.93 -18.22
C ASP A 120 21.37 -16.03 -17.39
N ALA A 121 20.79 -14.90 -16.98
CA ALA A 121 19.47 -14.85 -16.34
C ALA A 121 18.36 -15.38 -17.27
N ASP A 122 18.44 -15.06 -18.57
CA ASP A 122 17.53 -15.62 -19.58
C ASP A 122 17.72 -17.12 -19.83
N ARG A 123 18.87 -17.69 -19.49
CA ARG A 123 19.12 -19.14 -19.60
C ARG A 123 18.92 -19.89 -18.28
N ALA A 124 18.89 -19.16 -17.16
CA ALA A 124 18.71 -19.75 -15.85
C ALA A 124 17.37 -20.52 -15.80
N PRO A 125 17.34 -21.69 -15.13
CA PRO A 125 16.09 -22.37 -14.85
C PRO A 125 15.17 -21.41 -14.09
N MET A 126 13.93 -21.26 -14.54
CA MET A 126 12.94 -20.49 -13.78
C MET A 126 12.83 -21.13 -12.39
N PRO A 127 13.00 -20.36 -11.31
CA PRO A 127 12.90 -20.90 -9.96
C PRO A 127 11.52 -21.51 -9.76
N THR A 128 11.47 -22.60 -8.99
CA THR A 128 10.23 -23.25 -8.58
C THR A 128 9.43 -22.28 -7.73
N HIS A 129 8.47 -21.61 -8.35
CA HIS A 129 7.53 -20.74 -7.66
C HIS A 129 6.23 -21.51 -7.42
N LEU A 130 5.56 -21.22 -6.31
CA LEU A 130 4.19 -21.65 -6.10
C LEU A 130 3.34 -21.18 -7.30
N PRO A 131 2.59 -22.08 -7.96
CA PRO A 131 1.78 -21.72 -9.12
C PRO A 131 0.73 -20.68 -8.73
N HIS A 132 0.50 -19.72 -9.62
CA HIS A 132 -0.59 -18.75 -9.54
C HIS A 132 -0.56 -17.85 -8.29
N THR A 133 0.60 -17.65 -7.67
CA THR A 133 0.74 -16.80 -6.46
C THR A 133 0.18 -15.40 -6.61
N LEU A 134 0.40 -14.77 -7.78
CA LEU A 134 -0.16 -13.45 -8.08
C LEU A 134 -1.68 -13.49 -8.19
N LEU A 135 -2.24 -14.50 -8.84
CA LEU A 135 -3.70 -14.65 -9.00
C LEU A 135 -4.38 -14.95 -7.65
N ARG A 136 -3.77 -15.80 -6.82
CA ARG A 136 -4.25 -16.09 -5.46
C ARG A 136 -4.17 -14.88 -4.54
N ARG A 137 -3.20 -13.99 -4.73
CA ARG A 137 -3.09 -12.71 -3.98
C ARG A 137 -4.17 -11.72 -4.37
N LEU A 138 -4.59 -11.71 -5.64
CA LEU A 138 -5.64 -10.81 -6.14
C LEU A 138 -7.03 -11.19 -5.64
N GLY A 139 -7.24 -12.45 -5.24
CA GLY A 139 -8.51 -12.91 -4.68
C GLY A 139 -9.61 -13.05 -5.74
N ILE A 140 -10.87 -12.95 -5.31
CA ILE A 140 -12.02 -13.08 -6.20
C ILE A 140 -12.16 -11.80 -7.02
N SER A 141 -12.39 -11.94 -8.33
CA SER A 141 -12.57 -10.79 -9.22
C SER A 141 -13.85 -10.00 -8.83
N PRO A 142 -13.80 -8.66 -8.81
CA PRO A 142 -14.98 -7.82 -8.58
C PRO A 142 -15.90 -7.72 -9.81
N MET A 143 -15.52 -8.32 -10.93
CA MET A 143 -16.30 -8.28 -12.18
C MET A 143 -17.40 -9.34 -12.16
N ASP A 144 -18.62 -8.92 -12.47
CA ASP A 144 -19.78 -9.82 -12.60
C ASP A 144 -19.66 -10.63 -13.90
N GLY A 145 -19.21 -11.88 -13.77
CA GLY A 145 -18.97 -12.79 -14.88
C GLY A 145 -19.49 -14.19 -14.58
N LYS A 146 -19.87 -14.93 -15.62
CA LYS A 146 -20.36 -16.32 -15.50
C LYS A 146 -19.31 -17.29 -14.94
N PHE A 147 -18.03 -16.91 -14.95
CA PHE A 147 -16.92 -17.76 -14.54
C PHE A 147 -15.95 -17.01 -13.62
N PRO A 148 -15.32 -17.69 -12.64
CA PRO A 148 -14.26 -17.11 -11.83
C PRO A 148 -13.08 -16.71 -12.70
N MET A 149 -12.85 -15.40 -12.88
CA MET A 149 -11.79 -14.87 -13.74
C MET A 149 -10.39 -15.37 -13.36
N ALA A 150 -10.15 -15.58 -12.06
CA ALA A 150 -8.90 -16.15 -11.56
C ALA A 150 -8.62 -17.53 -12.18
N GLY A 151 -9.59 -18.45 -12.18
CA GLY A 151 -9.38 -19.81 -12.72
C GLY A 151 -9.13 -19.84 -14.23
N LEU A 152 -9.75 -18.92 -14.98
CA LEU A 152 -9.47 -18.77 -16.41
C LEU A 152 -8.03 -18.29 -16.66
N LEU A 153 -7.57 -17.31 -15.88
CA LEU A 153 -6.19 -16.82 -15.96
C LEU A 153 -5.17 -17.86 -15.51
N GLU A 154 -5.49 -18.69 -14.51
CA GLU A 154 -4.64 -19.80 -14.09
C GLU A 154 -4.35 -20.74 -15.27
N THR A 155 -5.41 -21.14 -16.00
CA THR A 155 -5.28 -22.02 -17.16
C THR A 155 -4.42 -21.40 -18.27
N ILE A 156 -4.64 -20.11 -18.58
CA ILE A 156 -3.85 -19.39 -19.59
C ILE A 156 -2.38 -19.31 -19.16
N TYR A 157 -2.12 -19.05 -17.88
CA TYR A 157 -0.76 -18.92 -17.37
C TYR A 157 -0.02 -20.26 -17.41
N ASP A 158 -0.70 -21.37 -17.10
CA ASP A 158 -0.13 -22.71 -17.19
C ASP A 158 0.22 -23.07 -18.64
N ASP A 159 -0.67 -22.79 -19.59
CA ASP A 159 -0.46 -23.07 -21.03
C ASP A 159 0.72 -22.27 -21.60
N VAL A 160 0.74 -20.95 -21.35
CA VAL A 160 1.84 -20.07 -21.76
C VAL A 160 3.15 -20.47 -21.11
N SER A 161 3.15 -20.84 -19.83
CA SER A 161 4.35 -21.28 -19.13
C SER A 161 4.92 -22.58 -19.69
N THR A 162 4.05 -23.50 -20.12
CA THR A 162 4.43 -24.77 -20.74
C THR A 162 5.04 -24.52 -22.11
N SER A 163 4.38 -23.73 -22.96
CA SER A 163 4.88 -23.37 -24.28
C SER A 163 6.22 -22.63 -24.21
N ALA A 164 6.39 -21.69 -23.26
CA ALA A 164 7.65 -20.97 -23.07
C ALA A 164 8.80 -21.89 -22.62
N ARG A 165 8.51 -22.90 -21.79
CA ARG A 165 9.51 -23.91 -21.38
C ARG A 165 9.94 -24.79 -22.55
N GLU A 166 9.01 -25.18 -23.41
CA GLU A 166 9.31 -25.96 -24.62
C GLU A 166 10.20 -25.18 -25.59
N GLN A 167 9.85 -23.91 -25.89
CA GLN A 167 10.66 -23.06 -26.78
C GLN A 167 12.09 -22.83 -26.26
N ARG A 168 12.27 -22.71 -24.94
CA ARG A 168 13.60 -22.58 -24.32
C ARG A 168 14.41 -23.87 -24.35
N ARG A 169 13.77 -25.05 -24.37
CA ARG A 169 14.48 -26.33 -24.48
C ARG A 169 14.98 -26.56 -25.91
N ASP A 170 14.27 -26.02 -26.90
CA ASP A 170 14.56 -26.23 -28.32
C ASP A 170 15.50 -25.16 -28.91
N SER A 171 15.92 -24.16 -28.12
CA SER A 171 16.85 -23.06 -28.49
C SER A 171 18.25 -23.23 -27.90
#